data_AF-A0A7D5TDI7-F1
#
_entry.id   AF-A0A7D5TDI7-F1
#
_cell.length_a   1.000
_cell.length_b   1.000
_cell.length_c   1.000
_cell.angle_alpha   90.00
_cell.angle_beta   90.00
_cell.angle_gamma   90.00
#
_symmetry.space_group_name_H-M   'P 1'
#
loop_
_entity.id
_entity.type
_entity.pdbx_description
1 polymer ?
#
loop_
_entity_poly.entity_id
_entity_poly.type
_entity_poly.pdbx_seq_one_letter_code
_entity_poly.pdbx_strand_id
1 'polypeptide(L)'
;MPFGPRLDRPSAVGDEGRPRETSLGLVAVTVVGLALATGFVVGQPTFLTGFGLVAGLATAGVALLDRDTLGEKVVGHLLFLPGATLLGVLVALTPGNPFLVGGYALALLGTAAAWADVADDEALEGALSQGVLSYVFGLCWLFGAAIAAAAGFLGWRLVDGAVAAEDPTVAAIGFLLVVGAVLGAVRLSLEGLPVVQSTPRARRDAVRARLERGERALSLAAIVAAGVGLVSLVFTATDSPALALVPGATTVVGALTSAFVVGPLLAVGGIALLAAGVAAAARQVTQRYDERKTRTVAAGAAGGGYLVVVLFGVVPQAAGLLVFSPFLFLAGVLLAPLAVLVAVGVALVAVRIDLFPGRAGGPALAAAGLVLAAVGADSMGLPAPLVFATVAGALVVWDAGSFGLGLTAELGHRPETRRLELYHGVFAVGIGAAAVLGATALYAVRTTTGGGHTLAMTAAVVGTLLLGALLRG
;
A
#
# COMPACT_ATOMS: atom_id res chain seq x y z
N MET A 1 13.40 -38.31 9.06
CA MET A 1 12.17 -37.47 9.09
C MET A 1 11.74 -37.26 7.64
N PRO A 2 10.55 -37.69 7.23
CA PRO A 2 10.12 -37.52 5.85
C PRO A 2 9.77 -36.05 5.60
N PHE A 3 10.28 -35.51 4.49
CA PHE A 3 10.02 -34.17 3.99
C PHE A 3 8.64 -34.11 3.34
N GLY A 4 7.59 -33.89 4.14
CA GLY A 4 6.28 -33.44 3.65
C GLY A 4 6.24 -31.91 3.52
N PRO A 5 5.37 -31.33 2.67
CA PRO A 5 5.23 -29.89 2.51
C PRO A 5 4.99 -29.22 3.88
N ARG A 6 5.76 -28.18 4.21
CA ARG A 6 5.66 -27.44 5.48
C ARG A 6 4.29 -26.77 5.72
N LEU A 7 3.41 -26.79 4.72
CA LEU A 7 2.08 -26.17 4.75
C LEU A 7 1.01 -27.01 5.48
N ASP A 8 1.28 -28.30 5.78
CA ASP A 8 0.35 -29.21 6.47
C ASP A 8 0.64 -29.38 7.97
N ARG A 9 1.60 -28.63 8.53
CA ARG A 9 1.81 -28.62 9.98
C ARG A 9 0.92 -27.55 10.59
N PRO A 10 0.16 -27.85 11.67
CA PRO A 10 -0.65 -26.85 12.36
C PRO A 10 0.29 -25.76 12.84
N SER A 11 0.29 -24.62 12.16
CA SER A 11 1.17 -23.50 12.43
C SER A 11 0.32 -22.30 12.75
N ALA A 12 -0.23 -22.30 13.97
CA ALA A 12 -0.61 -21.10 14.72
C ALA A 12 -1.51 -20.05 14.02
N VAL A 13 -2.24 -20.41 12.97
CA VAL A 13 -3.34 -19.61 12.39
C VAL A 13 -4.60 -20.45 12.56
N GLY A 14 -5.76 -19.81 12.70
CA GLY A 14 -7.06 -20.47 12.80
C GLY A 14 -7.33 -21.35 11.58
N ASP A 15 -6.85 -22.59 11.60
CA ASP A 15 -6.85 -23.51 10.46
C ASP A 15 -8.26 -24.10 10.16
N GLU A 16 -9.35 -23.61 10.76
CA GLU A 16 -10.70 -24.14 10.49
C GLU A 16 -11.31 -23.60 9.16
N GLY A 17 -10.69 -22.59 8.53
CA GLY A 17 -11.19 -21.89 7.35
C GLY A 17 -10.53 -22.21 6.02
N ARG A 18 -9.39 -22.94 5.99
CA ARG A 18 -8.59 -23.11 4.76
C ARG A 18 -8.95 -24.38 3.96
N PRO A 19 -9.17 -24.29 2.62
CA PRO A 19 -9.37 -25.48 1.81
C PRO A 19 -8.07 -26.28 1.65
N ARG A 20 -8.20 -27.60 1.47
CA ARG A 20 -7.07 -28.50 1.25
C ARG A 20 -6.18 -28.09 0.06
N GLU A 21 -4.87 -28.34 0.18
CA GLU A 21 -3.84 -27.88 -0.77
C GLU A 21 -4.12 -28.31 -2.21
N THR A 22 -4.58 -29.54 -2.43
CA THR A 22 -4.78 -30.05 -3.80
C THR A 22 -5.99 -29.39 -4.45
N SER A 23 -7.06 -29.20 -3.68
CA SER A 23 -8.25 -28.47 -4.10
C SER A 23 -7.94 -26.99 -4.42
N LEU A 24 -7.15 -26.32 -3.58
CA LEU A 24 -6.64 -24.97 -3.85
C LEU A 24 -5.71 -24.90 -5.07
N GLY A 25 -4.90 -25.93 -5.28
CA GLY A 25 -4.05 -26.07 -6.46
C GLY A 25 -4.87 -26.10 -7.74
N LEU A 26 -5.97 -26.86 -7.75
CA LEU A 26 -6.92 -26.89 -8.88
C LEU A 26 -7.55 -25.52 -9.12
N VAL A 27 -8.03 -24.85 -8.06
CA VAL A 27 -8.58 -23.48 -8.16
C VAL A 27 -7.56 -22.54 -8.81
N ALA A 28 -6.32 -22.53 -8.31
CA ALA A 28 -5.27 -21.64 -8.81
C ALA A 28 -4.90 -21.93 -10.28
N VAL A 29 -4.75 -23.21 -10.64
CA VAL A 29 -4.45 -23.61 -12.02
C VAL A 29 -5.58 -23.21 -12.97
N THR A 30 -6.84 -23.39 -12.57
CA THR A 30 -8.00 -22.99 -13.38
C THR A 30 -8.05 -21.48 -13.58
N VAL A 31 -7.95 -20.68 -12.52
CA VAL A 31 -8.00 -19.21 -12.61
C VAL A 31 -6.83 -18.66 -13.42
N VAL A 32 -5.60 -19.08 -13.12
CA VAL A 32 -4.40 -18.60 -13.83
C VAL A 32 -4.39 -19.07 -15.28
N GLY A 33 -4.79 -20.32 -15.54
CA GLY A 33 -4.86 -20.87 -16.90
C GLY A 33 -5.85 -20.12 -17.77
N LEU A 34 -7.03 -19.79 -17.24
CA LEU A 34 -8.03 -18.99 -17.95
C LEU A 34 -7.59 -17.53 -18.15
N ALA A 35 -6.97 -16.91 -17.14
CA ALA A 35 -6.42 -15.57 -17.26
C ALA A 35 -5.32 -15.49 -18.33
N LEU A 36 -4.43 -16.50 -18.38
CA LEU A 36 -3.41 -16.64 -19.42
C LEU A 36 -4.03 -16.82 -20.80
N ALA A 37 -4.94 -17.78 -20.94
CA ALA A 37 -5.61 -18.05 -22.22
C ALA A 37 -6.30 -16.80 -22.77
N THR A 38 -7.06 -16.10 -21.93
CA THR A 38 -7.70 -14.83 -22.31
C THR A 38 -6.68 -13.75 -22.62
N GLY A 39 -5.61 -13.64 -21.84
CA GLY A 39 -4.52 -12.71 -22.10
C GLY A 39 -3.88 -12.93 -23.47
N PHE A 40 -3.66 -14.18 -23.88
CA PHE A 40 -3.17 -14.49 -25.22
C PHE A 40 -4.16 -14.09 -26.33
N VAL A 41 -5.44 -14.36 -26.15
CA VAL A 41 -6.49 -14.00 -27.13
C VAL A 41 -6.62 -12.48 -27.29
N VAL A 42 -6.49 -11.72 -26.19
CA VAL A 42 -6.55 -10.25 -26.19
C VAL A 42 -5.21 -9.61 -26.59
N GLY A 43 -4.14 -10.40 -26.76
CA GLY A 43 -2.80 -9.92 -27.11
C GLY A 43 -2.03 -9.29 -25.94
N GLN A 44 -2.43 -9.57 -24.69
CA GLN A 44 -1.83 -9.05 -23.45
C GLN A 44 -1.59 -10.18 -22.40
N PRO A 45 -0.78 -11.21 -22.70
CA PRO A 45 -0.64 -12.39 -21.84
C PRO A 45 0.02 -12.12 -20.48
N THR A 46 0.97 -11.19 -20.44
CA THR A 46 1.69 -10.79 -19.21
C THR A 46 0.86 -9.88 -18.31
N PHE A 47 -0.15 -9.22 -18.87
CA PHE A 47 -0.89 -8.19 -18.18
C PHE A 47 -1.87 -8.79 -17.15
N LEU A 48 -2.73 -9.72 -17.59
CA LEU A 48 -3.69 -10.38 -16.71
C LEU A 48 -3.01 -11.25 -15.64
N THR A 49 -1.83 -11.81 -15.94
CA THR A 49 -1.04 -12.54 -14.93
C THR A 49 -0.30 -11.63 -13.96
N GLY A 50 0.05 -10.41 -14.38
CA GLY A 50 0.63 -9.37 -13.51
C GLY A 50 -0.26 -9.00 -12.32
N PHE A 51 -1.59 -9.09 -12.48
CA PHE A 51 -2.53 -8.93 -11.35
C PHE A 51 -2.32 -9.96 -10.25
N GLY A 52 -1.87 -11.17 -10.58
CA GLY A 52 -1.65 -12.23 -9.59
C GLY A 52 -0.58 -11.83 -8.57
N LEU A 53 0.48 -11.15 -9.00
CA LEU A 53 1.51 -10.64 -8.09
C LEU A 53 0.91 -9.61 -7.13
N VAL A 54 0.18 -8.63 -7.65
CA VAL A 54 -0.34 -7.53 -6.84
C VAL A 54 -1.46 -7.99 -5.91
N ALA A 55 -2.35 -8.86 -6.39
CA ALA A 55 -3.35 -9.54 -5.57
C ALA A 55 -2.70 -10.37 -4.46
N GLY A 56 -1.65 -11.13 -4.78
CA GLY A 56 -0.87 -11.89 -3.81
C GLY A 56 -0.17 -11.02 -2.76
N LEU A 57 0.38 -9.87 -3.15
CA LEU A 57 0.95 -8.89 -2.20
C LEU A 57 -0.13 -8.34 -1.28
N ALA A 58 -1.30 -7.97 -1.81
CA ALA A 58 -2.41 -7.45 -1.01
C ALA A 58 -2.88 -8.48 0.03
N THR A 59 -3.10 -9.74 -0.38
CA THR A 59 -3.56 -10.82 0.52
C THR A 59 -2.51 -11.26 1.52
N ALA A 60 -1.24 -11.36 1.09
CA ALA A 60 -0.13 -11.61 2.00
C ALA A 60 0.01 -10.48 3.03
N GLY A 61 -0.25 -9.24 2.61
CA GLY A 61 -0.37 -8.09 3.49
C GLY A 61 -1.39 -8.31 4.59
N VAL A 62 -2.64 -8.63 4.23
CA VAL A 62 -3.71 -8.94 5.20
C VAL A 62 -3.29 -10.04 6.18
N ALA A 63 -2.74 -11.15 5.67
CA ALA A 63 -2.33 -12.29 6.51
C ALA A 63 -1.23 -11.92 7.51
N LEU A 64 -0.38 -10.94 7.18
CA LEU A 64 0.70 -10.47 8.05
C LEU A 64 0.23 -9.41 9.06
N LEU A 65 -0.88 -8.71 8.80
CA LEU A 65 -1.46 -7.73 9.74
C LEU A 65 -1.96 -8.38 11.04
N ASP A 66 -2.32 -9.66 10.98
CA ASP A 66 -2.80 -10.42 12.13
C ASP A 66 -1.65 -10.97 13.00
N ARG A 67 -0.41 -10.95 12.50
CA ARG A 67 0.75 -11.47 13.25
C ARG A 67 1.17 -10.56 14.39
N ASP A 68 1.54 -11.11 15.54
CA ASP A 68 1.85 -10.31 16.73
C ASP A 68 3.14 -9.48 16.66
N THR A 69 4.09 -9.87 15.82
CA THR A 69 5.41 -9.22 15.81
C THR A 69 5.39 -7.90 15.04
N LEU A 70 6.12 -6.90 15.56
CA LEU A 70 6.19 -5.56 14.93
C LEU A 70 6.67 -5.64 13.48
N GLY A 71 7.70 -6.46 13.21
CA GLY A 71 8.27 -6.60 11.88
C GLY A 71 7.28 -7.15 10.86
N GLU A 72 6.55 -8.21 11.23
CA GLU A 72 5.52 -8.80 10.37
C GLU A 72 4.37 -7.83 10.13
N LYS A 73 3.88 -7.10 11.16
CA LYS A 73 2.84 -6.07 10.97
C LYS A 73 3.30 -4.93 10.05
N VAL A 74 4.54 -4.45 10.20
CA VAL A 74 5.08 -3.39 9.32
C VAL A 74 5.09 -3.88 7.87
N VAL A 75 5.58 -5.09 7.63
CA VAL A 75 5.55 -5.71 6.28
C VAL A 75 4.11 -5.87 5.81
N GLY A 76 3.20 -6.33 6.68
CA GLY A 76 1.78 -6.46 6.39
C GLY A 76 1.16 -5.16 5.88
N HIS A 77 1.40 -4.04 6.57
CA HIS A 77 0.92 -2.73 6.14
C HIS A 77 1.54 -2.27 4.80
N LEU A 78 2.85 -2.49 4.60
CA LEU A 78 3.55 -2.12 3.37
C LEU A 78 3.13 -2.96 2.16
N LEU A 79 2.62 -4.17 2.38
CA LEU A 79 2.13 -5.04 1.33
C LEU A 79 0.64 -4.81 1.07
N PHE A 80 -0.18 -4.68 2.13
CA PHE A 80 -1.63 -4.60 2.02
C PHE A 80 -2.09 -3.33 1.31
N LEU A 81 -1.88 -2.16 1.90
CA LEU A 81 -2.45 -0.91 1.39
C LEU A 81 -1.84 -0.56 0.02
N PRO A 82 -0.50 -0.58 -0.17
CA PRO A 82 0.09 -0.24 -1.46
C PRO A 82 -0.25 -1.28 -2.54
N GLY A 83 -0.24 -2.57 -2.19
CA GLY A 83 -0.62 -3.66 -3.09
C GLY A 83 -2.07 -3.53 -3.54
N ALA A 84 -3.02 -3.40 -2.61
CA ALA A 84 -4.43 -3.24 -2.94
C ALA A 84 -4.71 -1.94 -3.72
N THR A 85 -4.01 -0.85 -3.40
CA THR A 85 -4.11 0.42 -4.14
C THR A 85 -3.61 0.25 -5.57
N LEU A 86 -2.46 -0.40 -5.75
CA LEU A 86 -1.91 -0.68 -7.06
C LEU A 86 -2.85 -1.59 -7.86
N LEU A 87 -3.45 -2.61 -7.24
CA LEU A 87 -4.42 -3.48 -7.90
C LEU A 87 -5.63 -2.67 -8.40
N GLY A 88 -6.21 -1.83 -7.54
CA GLY A 88 -7.34 -0.97 -7.90
C GLY A 88 -7.01 0.01 -9.03
N VAL A 89 -5.84 0.65 -8.96
CA VAL A 89 -5.35 1.56 -10.01
C VAL A 89 -5.11 0.81 -11.31
N LEU A 90 -4.48 -0.36 -11.27
CA LEU A 90 -4.26 -1.17 -12.46
C LEU A 90 -5.59 -1.57 -13.10
N VAL A 91 -6.56 -2.06 -12.34
CA VAL A 91 -7.90 -2.39 -12.86
C VAL A 91 -8.58 -1.16 -13.49
N ALA A 92 -8.52 0.00 -12.84
CA ALA A 92 -9.16 1.22 -13.32
C ALA A 92 -8.51 1.82 -14.56
N LEU A 93 -7.18 1.70 -14.70
CA LEU A 93 -6.42 2.25 -15.81
C LEU A 93 -6.22 1.26 -16.97
N THR A 94 -6.58 -0.01 -16.78
CA THR A 94 -6.50 -1.00 -17.86
C THR A 94 -7.49 -0.65 -18.97
N PRO A 95 -7.05 -0.44 -20.21
CA PRO A 95 -7.96 -0.29 -21.32
C PRO A 95 -8.66 -1.62 -21.60
N GLY A 96 -9.99 -1.62 -21.65
CA GLY A 96 -10.78 -2.82 -21.94
C GLY A 96 -12.12 -2.81 -21.26
N ASN A 97 -12.82 -3.95 -21.31
CA ASN A 97 -14.08 -4.10 -20.59
C ASN A 97 -13.82 -4.24 -19.08
N PRO A 98 -14.45 -3.41 -18.22
CA PRO A 98 -14.19 -3.42 -16.78
C PRO A 98 -14.61 -4.72 -16.11
N PHE A 99 -15.62 -5.44 -16.63
CA PHE A 99 -16.03 -6.74 -16.11
C PHE A 99 -14.99 -7.82 -16.42
N LEU A 100 -14.30 -7.74 -17.56
CA LEU A 100 -13.24 -8.67 -17.92
C LEU A 100 -12.03 -8.51 -17.00
N VAL A 101 -11.51 -7.28 -16.93
CA VAL A 101 -10.31 -6.94 -16.16
C VAL A 101 -10.57 -7.07 -14.66
N GLY A 102 -11.64 -6.45 -14.18
CA GLY A 102 -12.06 -6.51 -12.77
C GLY A 102 -12.44 -7.93 -12.35
N GLY A 103 -13.06 -8.70 -13.25
CA GLY A 103 -13.39 -10.10 -13.01
C GLY A 103 -12.15 -10.97 -12.78
N TYR A 104 -11.12 -10.86 -13.62
CA TYR A 104 -9.88 -11.61 -13.40
C TYR A 104 -9.07 -11.12 -12.19
N ALA A 105 -9.02 -9.81 -11.95
CA ALA A 105 -8.40 -9.26 -10.76
C ALA A 105 -9.08 -9.78 -9.48
N LEU A 106 -10.41 -9.81 -9.47
CA LEU A 106 -11.20 -10.39 -8.38
C LEU A 106 -10.96 -11.90 -8.27
N ALA A 107 -10.91 -12.62 -9.40
CA ALA A 107 -10.67 -14.06 -9.41
C ALA A 107 -9.32 -14.44 -8.78
N LEU A 108 -8.27 -13.70 -9.14
CA LEU A 108 -6.92 -13.85 -8.61
C LEU A 108 -6.83 -13.44 -7.14
N LEU A 109 -7.50 -12.36 -6.76
CA LEU A 109 -7.60 -11.92 -5.36
C LEU A 109 -8.30 -12.98 -4.50
N GLY A 110 -9.42 -13.55 -4.95
CA GLY A 110 -10.14 -14.61 -4.23
C GLY A 110 -9.32 -15.88 -4.09
N THR A 111 -8.58 -16.24 -5.15
CA THR A 111 -7.64 -17.37 -5.11
C THR A 111 -6.55 -17.13 -4.07
N ALA A 112 -5.92 -15.96 -4.09
CA ALA A 112 -4.86 -15.62 -3.15
C ALA A 112 -5.39 -15.51 -1.71
N ALA A 113 -6.60 -14.99 -1.52
CA ALA A 113 -7.27 -14.91 -0.22
C ALA A 113 -7.62 -16.31 0.32
N ALA A 114 -8.02 -17.25 -0.55
CA ALA A 114 -8.27 -18.65 -0.17
C ALA A 114 -6.98 -19.37 0.26
N TRP A 115 -5.85 -19.07 -0.37
CA TRP A 115 -4.55 -19.60 0.04
C TRP A 115 -4.06 -19.04 1.38
N ALA A 116 -4.34 -17.75 1.62
CA ALA A 116 -3.90 -17.03 2.81
C ALA A 116 -4.89 -17.12 3.99
N ASP A 117 -6.10 -17.61 3.76
CA ASP A 117 -7.21 -17.69 4.72
C ASP A 117 -7.55 -16.32 5.35
N VAL A 118 -7.82 -15.33 4.49
CA VAL A 118 -8.02 -13.92 4.87
C VAL A 118 -9.34 -13.33 4.37
N ALA A 119 -10.31 -14.18 4.06
CA ALA A 119 -11.59 -13.79 3.48
C ALA A 119 -12.76 -13.83 4.48
N ASP A 120 -12.47 -13.98 5.77
CA ASP A 120 -13.46 -13.96 6.85
C ASP A 120 -13.69 -12.55 7.39
N ASP A 121 -14.68 -12.41 8.28
CA ASP A 121 -15.09 -11.13 8.86
C ASP A 121 -14.02 -10.55 9.78
N GLU A 122 -13.36 -11.38 10.59
CA GLU A 122 -12.29 -10.96 11.50
C GLU A 122 -11.07 -10.40 10.75
N ALA A 123 -10.59 -11.09 9.70
CA ALA A 123 -9.46 -10.63 8.90
C ALA A 123 -9.81 -9.36 8.10
N LEU A 124 -11.03 -9.27 7.55
CA LEU A 124 -11.47 -8.07 6.82
C LEU A 124 -11.64 -6.86 7.75
N GLU A 125 -12.19 -7.04 8.95
CA GLU A 125 -12.30 -5.98 9.96
C GLU A 125 -10.91 -5.54 10.47
N GLY A 126 -10.03 -6.50 10.70
CA GLY A 126 -8.62 -6.28 11.01
C GLY A 126 -7.93 -5.48 9.91
N ALA A 127 -8.05 -5.90 8.66
CA ALA A 127 -7.48 -5.23 7.49
C ALA A 127 -8.02 -3.81 7.31
N LEU A 128 -9.33 -3.62 7.48
CA LEU A 128 -9.96 -2.29 7.36
C LEU A 128 -9.46 -1.35 8.45
N SER A 129 -9.49 -1.76 9.71
CA SER A 129 -9.06 -0.93 10.84
C SER A 129 -7.57 -0.59 10.77
N GLN A 130 -6.72 -1.58 10.47
CA GLN A 130 -5.28 -1.40 10.30
C GLN A 130 -4.94 -0.62 9.03
N GLY A 131 -5.70 -0.79 7.95
CA GLY A 131 -5.59 -0.04 6.70
C GLY A 131 -5.90 1.44 6.87
N VAL A 132 -7.01 1.78 7.56
CA VAL A 132 -7.35 3.17 7.92
C VAL A 132 -6.23 3.80 8.73
N LEU A 133 -5.71 3.07 9.71
CA LEU A 133 -4.65 3.56 10.59
C LEU A 133 -3.35 3.81 9.82
N SER A 134 -2.97 2.90 8.92
CA SER A 134 -1.82 3.07 8.01
C SER A 134 -2.00 4.25 7.05
N TYR A 135 -3.21 4.44 6.52
CA TYR A 135 -3.54 5.57 5.65
C TYR A 135 -3.41 6.91 6.38
N VAL A 136 -3.97 7.02 7.60
CA VAL A 136 -3.86 8.25 8.42
C VAL A 136 -2.40 8.58 8.73
N PHE A 137 -1.60 7.59 9.14
CA PHE A 137 -0.16 7.83 9.36
C PHE A 137 0.58 8.14 8.05
N GLY A 138 0.19 7.52 6.94
CA GLY A 138 0.70 7.85 5.61
C GLY A 138 0.44 9.32 5.26
N LEU A 139 -0.75 9.84 5.55
CA LEU A 139 -1.06 11.26 5.40
C LEU A 139 -0.21 12.13 6.33
N CYS A 140 -0.05 11.77 7.60
CA CYS A 140 0.83 12.50 8.51
C CYS A 140 2.27 12.58 7.98
N TRP A 141 2.80 11.48 7.44
CA TRP A 141 4.11 11.46 6.80
C TRP A 141 4.16 12.29 5.53
N LEU A 142 3.14 12.21 4.68
CA LEU A 142 3.06 13.01 3.45
C LEU A 142 3.04 14.52 3.76
N PHE A 143 2.18 14.97 4.68
CA PHE A 143 2.12 16.36 5.11
C PHE A 143 3.42 16.78 5.82
N GLY A 144 3.96 15.93 6.70
CA GLY A 144 5.23 16.19 7.37
C GLY A 144 6.40 16.35 6.40
N ALA A 145 6.48 15.48 5.39
CA ALA A 145 7.48 15.55 4.33
C ALA A 145 7.29 16.76 3.42
N ALA A 146 6.04 17.13 3.09
CA ALA A 146 5.75 18.34 2.32
C ALA A 146 6.16 19.60 3.08
N ILE A 147 5.86 19.69 4.39
CA ILE A 147 6.30 20.79 5.25
C ILE A 147 7.83 20.83 5.34
N ALA A 148 8.47 19.69 5.55
CA ALA A 148 9.93 19.60 5.62
C ALA A 148 10.60 20.01 4.29
N ALA A 149 10.05 19.57 3.15
CA ALA A 149 10.53 19.94 1.83
C ALA A 149 10.32 21.44 1.55
N ALA A 150 9.16 22.01 1.92
CA ALA A 150 8.89 23.44 1.78
C ALA A 150 9.82 24.28 2.67
N ALA A 151 10.04 23.86 3.92
CA ALA A 151 10.99 24.51 4.82
C ALA A 151 12.43 24.42 4.31
N GLY A 152 12.84 23.26 3.77
CA GLY A 152 14.14 23.06 3.15
C GLY A 152 14.33 23.92 1.90
N PHE A 153 13.31 24.00 1.03
CA PHE A 153 13.31 24.88 -0.15
C PHE A 153 13.36 26.36 0.23
N LEU A 154 12.58 26.78 1.24
CA LEU A 154 12.60 28.16 1.74
C LEU A 154 13.96 28.49 2.36
N GLY A 155 14.53 27.56 3.15
CA GLY A 155 15.87 27.68 3.72
C GLY A 155 16.95 27.78 2.65
N TRP A 156 16.89 26.94 1.61
CA TRP A 156 17.75 27.05 0.43
C TRP A 156 17.62 28.44 -0.19
N ARG A 157 16.40 28.87 -0.53
CA ARG A 157 16.16 30.18 -1.17
C ARG A 157 16.66 31.35 -0.34
N LEU A 158 16.52 31.26 0.97
CA LEU A 158 17.02 32.26 1.91
C LEU A 158 18.55 32.31 1.93
N VAL A 159 19.21 31.16 1.90
CA VAL A 159 20.68 31.06 1.83
C VAL A 159 21.21 31.57 0.50
N ASP A 160 20.66 31.10 -0.62
CA ASP A 160 21.05 31.57 -1.95
C ASP A 160 20.84 33.08 -2.08
N GLY A 161 19.71 33.60 -1.60
CA GLY A 161 19.43 35.03 -1.57
C GLY A 161 20.41 35.83 -0.70
N ALA A 162 20.78 35.31 0.46
CA ALA A 162 21.73 35.97 1.36
C ALA A 162 23.17 35.99 0.83
N VAL A 163 23.58 34.91 0.14
CA VAL A 163 24.93 34.78 -0.45
C VAL A 163 25.05 35.59 -1.74
N ALA A 164 23.98 35.65 -2.54
CA ALA A 164 23.96 36.37 -3.82
C ALA A 164 23.54 37.86 -3.70
N ALA A 165 23.18 38.33 -2.50
CA ALA A 165 22.76 39.71 -2.29
C ALA A 165 23.91 40.70 -2.52
N GLU A 166 23.71 41.62 -3.47
CA GLU A 166 24.62 42.74 -3.72
C GLU A 166 24.49 43.83 -2.64
N ASP A 167 23.29 43.98 -2.06
CA ASP A 167 23.04 44.92 -0.96
C ASP A 167 23.49 44.30 0.38
N PRO A 168 24.46 44.91 1.10
CA PRO A 168 24.91 44.44 2.40
C PRO A 168 23.79 44.39 3.45
N THR A 169 22.75 45.22 3.32
CA THR A 169 21.59 45.20 4.23
C THR A 169 20.78 43.93 4.08
N VAL A 170 20.48 43.54 2.83
CA VAL A 170 19.77 42.29 2.51
C VAL A 170 20.60 41.07 2.94
N ALA A 171 21.92 41.10 2.70
CA ALA A 171 22.83 40.03 3.08
C ALA A 171 22.89 39.85 4.62
N ALA A 172 22.98 40.95 5.38
CA ALA A 172 22.98 40.91 6.85
C ALA A 172 21.67 40.35 7.42
N ILE A 173 20.53 40.75 6.86
CA ILE A 173 19.21 40.25 7.25
C ILE A 173 19.11 38.74 6.98
N GLY A 174 19.50 38.31 5.78
CA GLY A 174 19.53 36.90 5.42
C GLY A 174 20.41 36.08 6.36
N PHE A 175 21.61 36.56 6.68
CA PHE A 175 22.52 35.92 7.63
C PHE A 175 21.90 35.76 9.04
N LEU A 176 21.26 36.81 9.58
CA LEU A 176 20.59 36.73 10.88
C LEU A 176 19.47 35.68 10.90
N LEU A 177 18.71 35.57 9.81
CA LEU A 177 17.67 34.55 9.67
C LEU A 177 18.29 33.14 9.58
N VAL A 178 19.39 32.94 8.85
CA VAL A 178 20.15 31.68 8.81
C VAL A 178 20.63 31.30 10.21
N VAL A 179 21.29 32.22 10.92
CA VAL A 179 21.79 31.98 12.28
C VAL A 179 20.64 31.60 13.22
N GLY A 180 19.53 32.33 13.16
CA GLY A 180 18.33 32.01 13.93
C GLY A 180 17.81 30.60 13.65
N ALA A 181 17.74 30.21 12.37
CA ALA A 181 17.30 28.88 11.94
C ALA A 181 18.24 27.77 12.41
N VAL A 182 19.56 27.96 12.28
CA VAL A 182 20.58 26.99 12.73
C VAL A 182 20.54 26.82 14.25
N LEU A 183 20.46 27.91 15.02
CA LEU A 183 20.35 27.85 16.47
C LEU A 183 19.05 27.14 16.91
N GLY A 184 17.94 27.41 16.24
CA GLY A 184 16.67 26.71 16.44
C GLY A 184 16.78 25.21 16.15
N ALA A 185 17.41 24.83 15.04
CA ALA A 185 17.65 23.44 14.65
C ALA A 185 18.51 22.70 15.68
N VAL A 186 19.60 23.32 16.14
CA VAL A 186 20.45 22.76 17.21
C VAL A 186 19.66 22.59 18.49
N ARG A 187 18.85 23.57 18.89
CA ARG A 187 18.00 23.45 20.08
C ARG A 187 17.01 22.28 19.95
N LEU A 188 16.31 22.15 18.82
CA LEU A 188 15.36 21.05 18.60
C LEU A 188 16.05 19.70 18.62
N SER A 189 17.29 19.62 18.12
CA SER A 189 18.06 18.37 18.13
C SER A 189 18.41 17.88 19.54
N LEU A 190 18.62 18.79 20.49
CA LEU A 190 18.97 18.43 21.87
C LEU A 190 17.84 17.67 22.58
N GLU A 191 16.58 17.95 22.23
CA GLU A 191 15.41 17.24 22.78
C GLU A 191 15.36 15.77 22.32
N GLY A 192 15.84 15.49 21.10
CA GLY A 192 15.88 14.14 20.52
C GLY A 192 17.07 13.30 20.99
N LEU A 193 18.18 13.94 21.36
CA LEU A 193 19.43 13.27 21.70
C LEU A 193 19.43 12.74 23.15
N PRO A 194 19.83 11.47 23.40
CA PRO A 194 19.83 10.86 24.73
C PRO A 194 21.04 11.30 25.61
N VAL A 195 21.41 12.59 25.58
CA VAL A 195 22.63 13.13 26.25
C VAL A 195 22.65 12.82 27.75
N VAL A 196 21.51 12.96 28.43
CA VAL A 196 21.39 12.67 29.86
C VAL A 196 21.48 11.16 30.14
N GLN A 197 20.99 10.33 29.22
CA GLN A 197 20.94 8.88 29.39
C GLN A 197 22.31 8.22 29.17
N SER A 198 23.11 8.76 28.25
CA SER A 198 24.51 8.36 28.02
C SER A 198 25.47 8.87 29.09
N THR A 199 25.05 9.83 29.92
CA THR A 199 25.84 10.36 31.03
C THR A 199 25.83 9.40 32.24
N PRO A 200 26.97 9.19 32.94
CA PRO A 200 27.03 8.42 34.19
C PRO A 200 26.04 8.91 35.24
N ARG A 201 25.41 8.00 36.00
CA ARG A 201 24.32 8.30 36.95
C ARG A 201 24.63 9.46 37.91
N ALA A 202 25.84 9.51 38.46
CA ALA A 202 26.27 10.55 39.40
C ALA A 202 26.32 11.98 38.81
N ARG A 203 26.31 12.13 37.47
CA ARG A 203 26.41 13.44 36.80
C ARG A 203 25.13 13.84 36.06
N ARG A 204 24.07 13.03 36.09
CA ARG A 204 22.86 13.26 35.29
C ARG A 204 22.15 14.56 35.64
N ASP A 205 22.04 14.90 36.91
CA ASP A 205 21.37 16.13 37.36
C ASP A 205 22.16 17.38 36.95
N ALA A 206 23.49 17.33 37.07
CA ALA A 206 24.37 18.41 36.62
C ALA A 206 24.32 18.61 35.10
N VAL A 207 24.28 17.53 34.32
CA VAL A 207 24.14 17.60 32.85
C VAL A 207 22.76 18.12 32.46
N ARG A 208 21.68 17.66 33.11
CA ARG A 208 20.32 18.16 32.89
C ARG A 208 20.23 19.68 33.12
N ALA A 209 20.76 20.17 34.24
CA ALA A 209 20.75 21.60 34.55
C ALA A 209 21.61 22.45 33.59
N ARG A 210 22.64 21.86 32.96
CA ARG A 210 23.43 22.53 31.90
C ARG A 210 22.67 22.52 30.58
N LEU A 211 22.01 21.42 30.25
CA LEU A 211 21.24 21.25 29.02
C LEU A 211 20.04 22.20 29.00
N GLU A 212 19.27 22.29 30.09
CA GLU A 212 18.15 23.24 30.22
C GLU A 212 18.61 24.71 30.07
N ARG A 213 19.77 25.06 30.63
CA ARG A 213 20.35 26.41 30.45
C ARG A 213 20.79 26.66 29.01
N GLY A 214 21.42 25.67 28.38
CA GLY A 214 21.82 25.71 26.98
C GLY A 214 20.63 25.86 26.04
N GLU A 215 19.57 25.07 26.24
CA GLU A 215 18.33 25.14 25.46
C GLU A 215 17.65 26.51 25.57
N ARG A 216 17.60 27.10 26.77
CA ARG A 216 17.09 28.47 26.97
C ARG A 216 17.95 29.51 26.26
N ALA A 217 19.28 29.41 26.39
CA ALA A 217 20.20 30.34 25.74
C ALA A 217 20.12 30.25 24.21
N LEU A 218 20.08 29.04 23.66
CA LEU A 218 19.90 28.80 22.22
C LEU A 218 18.55 29.30 21.73
N SER A 219 17.46 29.05 22.49
CA SER A 219 16.12 29.54 22.13
C SER A 219 16.05 31.06 22.12
N LEU A 220 16.61 31.72 23.14
CA LEU A 220 16.67 33.18 23.20
C LEU A 220 17.52 33.74 22.05
N ALA A 221 18.70 33.17 21.79
CA ALA A 221 19.57 33.60 20.70
C ALA A 221 18.91 33.40 19.33
N ALA A 222 18.20 32.29 19.13
CA ALA A 222 17.44 32.02 17.91
C ALA A 222 16.31 33.04 17.70
N ILE A 223 15.52 33.32 18.76
CA ILE A 223 14.43 34.31 18.72
C ILE A 223 14.97 35.71 18.47
N VAL A 224 16.08 36.11 19.13
CA VAL A 224 16.69 37.41 18.92
C VAL A 224 17.25 37.53 17.50
N ALA A 225 18.00 36.55 17.02
CA ALA A 225 18.55 36.58 15.66
C ALA A 225 17.44 36.63 14.59
N ALA A 226 16.45 35.73 14.69
CA ALA A 226 15.34 35.70 13.74
C ALA A 226 14.43 36.94 13.86
N GLY A 227 14.16 37.40 15.08
CA GLY A 227 13.34 38.58 15.36
C GLY A 227 13.99 39.87 14.87
N VAL A 228 15.29 40.06 15.12
CA VAL A 228 16.04 41.21 14.58
C VAL A 228 16.08 41.12 13.05
N GLY A 229 16.33 39.95 12.46
CA GLY A 229 16.26 39.75 11.01
C GLY A 229 14.90 40.13 10.42
N LEU A 230 13.79 39.62 11.00
CA LEU A 230 12.43 39.92 10.56
C LEU A 230 12.06 41.40 10.69
N VAL A 231 12.38 42.04 11.83
CA VAL A 231 12.13 43.48 12.01
C VAL A 231 12.95 44.31 11.02
N SER A 232 14.16 43.84 10.69
CA SER A 232 15.06 44.53 9.77
C SER A 232 14.61 44.46 8.31
N LEU A 233 13.66 43.58 7.96
CA LEU A 233 13.00 43.58 6.63
C LEU A 233 12.30 44.91 6.32
N VAL A 234 11.95 45.72 7.33
CA VAL A 234 11.42 47.07 7.08
C VAL A 234 12.43 47.92 6.32
N PHE A 235 13.73 47.73 6.57
CA PHE A 235 14.79 48.48 5.89
C PHE A 235 14.99 48.07 4.44
N THR A 236 14.48 46.91 3.99
CA THR A 236 14.51 46.54 2.56
C THR A 236 13.37 47.20 1.77
N ALA A 237 12.37 47.75 2.44
CA ALA A 237 11.27 48.49 1.80
C ALA A 237 11.58 49.99 1.61
N THR A 238 12.70 50.46 2.16
CA THR A 238 13.20 51.83 2.04
C THR A 238 14.59 51.78 1.42
N ASP A 239 14.92 52.68 0.49
CA ASP A 239 16.27 52.81 -0.10
C ASP A 239 17.30 53.35 0.93
N SER A 240 17.44 52.65 2.06
CA SER A 240 18.21 53.08 3.22
C SER A 240 19.65 52.58 3.12
N PRO A 241 20.66 53.46 2.97
CA PRO A 241 22.07 53.06 2.94
C PRO A 241 22.63 52.79 4.34
N ALA A 242 21.79 52.47 5.34
CA ALA A 242 22.15 52.46 6.76
C ALA A 242 23.41 51.64 7.09
N LEU A 243 23.60 50.50 6.44
CA LEU A 243 24.80 49.65 6.62
C LEU A 243 26.01 50.10 5.81
N ALA A 244 25.79 50.78 4.68
CA ALA A 244 26.86 51.35 3.85
C ALA A 244 27.52 52.58 4.51
N LEU A 245 26.79 53.26 5.41
CA LEU A 245 27.27 54.43 6.14
C LEU A 245 28.18 54.08 7.32
N VAL A 246 28.21 52.82 7.78
CA VAL A 246 29.05 52.37 8.89
C VAL A 246 30.40 51.86 8.36
N PRO A 247 31.53 52.49 8.71
CA PRO A 247 32.84 52.08 8.22
C PRO A 247 33.15 50.61 8.54
N GLY A 248 33.50 49.83 7.53
CA GLY A 248 33.89 48.41 7.65
C GLY A 248 32.73 47.42 7.78
N ALA A 249 31.48 47.88 7.91
CA ALA A 249 30.34 46.99 8.07
C ALA A 249 30.08 46.12 6.83
N THR A 250 30.28 46.67 5.62
CA THR A 250 30.15 45.93 4.36
C THR A 250 31.13 44.77 4.25
N THR A 251 32.39 44.96 4.66
CA THR A 251 33.42 43.92 4.67
C THR A 251 33.10 42.83 5.69
N VAL A 252 32.65 43.22 6.90
CA VAL A 252 32.26 42.27 7.95
C VAL A 252 31.05 41.45 7.51
N VAL A 253 30.01 42.08 6.98
CA VAL A 253 28.82 41.38 6.50
C VAL A 253 29.17 40.46 5.35
N GLY A 254 29.94 40.91 4.36
CA GLY A 254 30.36 40.06 3.24
C GLY A 254 31.19 38.85 3.68
N ALA A 255 32.02 38.99 4.72
CA ALA A 255 32.73 37.85 5.30
C ALA A 255 31.77 36.88 6.00
N LEU A 256 30.81 37.39 6.78
CA LEU A 256 29.81 36.58 7.51
C LEU A 256 28.82 35.87 6.58
N THR A 257 28.44 36.50 5.47
CA THR A 257 27.50 35.94 4.48
C THR A 257 28.20 35.06 3.45
N SER A 258 29.53 34.97 3.47
CA SER A 258 30.28 34.12 2.56
C SER A 258 29.86 32.65 2.70
N ALA A 259 29.87 31.93 1.58
CA ALA A 259 29.57 30.50 1.56
C ALA A 259 30.47 29.68 2.53
N PHE A 260 31.68 30.17 2.81
CA PHE A 260 32.61 29.56 3.76
C PHE A 260 32.19 29.68 5.22
N VAL A 261 31.34 30.65 5.58
CA VAL A 261 30.78 30.79 6.94
C VAL A 261 29.40 30.17 7.02
N VAL A 262 28.53 30.48 6.04
CA VAL A 262 27.15 29.99 6.00
C VAL A 262 27.09 28.47 5.79
N GLY A 263 27.93 27.91 4.91
CA GLY A 263 27.97 26.48 4.62
C GLY A 263 28.23 25.61 5.86
N PRO A 264 29.31 25.86 6.64
CA PRO A 264 29.54 25.15 7.89
C PRO A 264 28.45 25.33 8.94
N LEU A 265 27.86 26.52 9.07
CA LEU A 265 26.74 26.75 10.00
C LEU A 265 25.53 25.88 9.64
N LEU A 266 25.15 25.84 8.37
CA LEU A 266 24.09 24.97 7.87
C LEU A 266 24.42 23.50 8.07
N ALA A 267 25.68 23.09 7.84
CA ALA A 267 26.13 21.74 8.07
C ALA A 267 25.97 21.33 9.55
N VAL A 268 26.31 22.21 10.49
CA VAL A 268 26.09 21.96 11.93
C VAL A 268 24.61 21.77 12.24
N GLY A 269 23.74 22.66 11.74
CA GLY A 269 22.29 22.53 11.93
C GLY A 269 21.72 21.24 11.32
N GLY A 270 22.13 20.91 10.10
CA GLY A 270 21.71 19.70 9.39
C GLY A 270 22.17 18.42 10.07
N ILE A 271 23.45 18.32 10.45
CA ILE A 271 24.01 17.17 11.17
C ILE A 271 23.32 17.01 12.54
N ALA A 272 23.04 18.11 13.24
CA ALA A 272 22.35 18.06 14.52
C ALA A 272 20.94 17.46 14.38
N LEU A 273 20.15 17.94 13.41
CA LEU A 273 18.82 17.39 13.12
C LEU A 273 18.88 15.93 12.69
N LEU A 274 19.84 15.55 11.84
CA LEU A 274 20.04 14.16 11.43
C LEU A 274 20.37 13.26 12.63
N ALA A 275 21.28 13.69 13.50
CA ALA A 275 21.64 12.93 14.70
C ALA A 275 20.45 12.74 15.65
N ALA A 276 19.62 13.77 15.84
CA ALA A 276 18.39 13.69 16.62
C ALA A 276 17.37 12.74 15.98
N GLY A 277 17.20 12.80 14.66
CA GLY A 277 16.33 11.88 13.91
C GLY A 277 16.77 10.42 14.06
N VAL A 278 18.07 10.14 13.91
CA VAL A 278 18.63 8.79 14.11
C VAL A 278 18.43 8.32 15.54
N ALA A 279 18.65 9.17 16.53
CA ALA A 279 18.45 8.83 17.94
C ALA A 279 16.98 8.53 18.27
N ALA A 280 16.05 9.33 17.74
CA ALA A 280 14.62 9.11 17.89
C ALA A 280 14.19 7.78 17.24
N ALA A 281 14.64 7.50 16.02
CA ALA A 281 14.39 6.24 15.32
C ALA A 281 14.94 5.04 16.09
N ALA A 282 16.19 5.12 16.57
CA ALA A 282 16.81 4.05 17.37
C ALA A 282 16.04 3.78 18.66
N ARG A 283 15.57 4.83 19.36
CA ARG A 283 14.72 4.68 20.54
C ARG A 283 13.39 4.01 20.21
N GLN A 284 12.80 4.36 19.08
CA GLN A 284 11.52 3.79 18.66
C GLN A 284 11.64 2.31 18.27
N VAL A 285 12.75 1.89 17.65
CA VAL A 285 13.00 0.49 17.28
C VAL A 285 13.34 -0.39 18.49
N THR A 286 13.94 0.18 19.54
CA THR A 286 14.42 -0.58 20.72
C THR A 286 13.39 -0.70 21.84
N GLN A 287 12.29 0.04 21.80
CA GLN A 287 11.23 -0.04 22.80
C GLN A 287 10.37 -1.29 22.61
N ARG A 288 10.07 -1.98 23.72
CA ARG A 288 9.02 -3.01 23.74
C ARG A 288 7.67 -2.32 23.88
N TYR A 289 6.75 -2.65 22.99
CA TYR A 289 5.41 -2.10 22.94
C TYR A 289 4.39 -3.14 23.39
N ASP A 290 3.39 -2.70 24.15
CA ASP A 290 2.16 -3.46 24.35
C ASP A 290 1.43 -3.62 23.00
N GLU A 291 0.58 -4.63 22.87
CA GLU A 291 -0.04 -5.02 21.59
C GLU A 291 -0.72 -3.86 20.84
N ARG A 292 -1.47 -3.01 21.57
CA ARG A 292 -2.12 -1.82 21.00
C ARG A 292 -1.11 -0.79 20.48
N LYS A 293 0.00 -0.60 21.21
CA LYS A 293 1.10 0.28 20.77
C LYS A 293 1.82 -0.31 19.56
N THR A 294 2.03 -1.62 19.51
CA THR A 294 2.63 -2.32 18.36
C THR A 294 1.85 -2.05 17.08
N ARG A 295 0.50 -2.14 17.11
CA ARG A 295 -0.35 -1.80 15.94
C ARG A 295 -0.14 -0.36 15.47
N THR A 296 -0.14 0.60 16.39
CA THR A 296 0.06 2.02 16.03
C THR A 296 1.46 2.35 15.53
N VAL A 297 2.49 1.74 16.13
CA VAL A 297 3.88 1.97 15.74
C VAL A 297 4.17 1.29 14.40
N ALA A 298 3.63 0.09 14.18
CA ALA A 298 3.75 -0.62 12.90
C ALA A 298 3.16 0.20 11.76
N ALA A 299 1.92 0.68 11.93
CA ALA A 299 1.27 1.51 10.94
C ALA A 299 1.96 2.87 10.75
N GLY A 300 2.50 3.46 11.82
CA GLY A 300 3.31 4.67 11.75
C GLY A 300 4.58 4.49 10.93
N ALA A 301 5.31 3.40 11.17
CA ALA A 301 6.51 3.05 10.40
C ALA A 301 6.16 2.70 8.94
N ALA A 302 5.08 1.95 8.72
CA ALA A 302 4.61 1.59 7.40
C ALA A 302 4.09 2.79 6.61
N GLY A 303 3.46 3.77 7.25
CA GLY A 303 3.09 5.04 6.61
C GLY A 303 4.30 5.80 6.07
N GLY A 304 5.42 5.77 6.81
CA GLY A 304 6.70 6.31 6.35
C GLY A 304 7.28 5.50 5.19
N GLY A 305 7.23 4.17 5.25
CA GLY A 305 7.64 3.32 4.13
C GLY A 305 6.74 3.48 2.89
N TYR A 306 5.44 3.71 3.06
CA TYR A 306 4.53 4.03 1.96
C TYR A 306 4.92 5.34 1.29
N LEU A 307 5.28 6.37 2.06
CA LEU A 307 5.81 7.62 1.50
C LEU A 307 7.06 7.35 0.65
N VAL A 308 7.97 6.47 1.08
CA VAL A 308 9.14 6.07 0.28
C VAL A 308 8.69 5.41 -1.03
N VAL A 309 7.73 4.49 -0.99
CA VAL A 309 7.17 3.85 -2.20
C VAL A 309 6.53 4.89 -3.14
N VAL A 310 5.80 5.87 -2.60
CA VAL A 310 5.21 6.95 -3.40
C VAL A 310 6.30 7.81 -4.04
N LEU A 311 7.28 8.29 -3.25
CA LEU A 311 8.31 9.22 -3.73
C LEU A 311 9.29 8.58 -4.72
N PHE A 312 9.67 7.33 -4.53
CA PHE A 312 10.68 6.66 -5.36
C PHE A 312 10.11 5.67 -6.38
N GLY A 313 8.91 5.14 -6.13
CA GLY A 313 8.23 4.21 -7.03
C GLY A 313 7.20 4.91 -7.92
N VAL A 314 6.28 5.67 -7.33
CA VAL A 314 5.12 6.24 -8.07
C VAL A 314 5.47 7.56 -8.75
N VAL A 315 6.03 8.52 -8.02
CA VAL A 315 6.33 9.87 -8.52
C VAL A 315 7.20 9.86 -9.78
N PRO A 316 8.30 9.08 -9.88
CA PRO A 316 9.14 9.09 -11.08
C PRO A 316 8.40 8.54 -12.31
N GLN A 317 7.58 7.51 -12.13
CA GLN A 317 6.80 6.89 -13.21
C GLN A 317 5.62 7.77 -13.64
N ALA A 318 5.06 8.55 -12.72
CA ALA A 318 3.95 9.46 -12.95
C ALA A 318 4.40 10.92 -13.14
N ALA A 319 5.69 11.20 -13.35
CA ALA A 319 6.23 12.55 -13.42
C ALA A 319 5.55 13.38 -14.53
N GLY A 320 5.25 12.76 -15.68
CA GLY A 320 4.50 13.42 -16.75
C GLY A 320 3.10 13.86 -16.33
N LEU A 321 2.38 13.02 -15.56
CA LEU A 321 1.07 13.36 -15.02
C LEU A 321 1.18 14.45 -13.94
N LEU A 322 2.18 14.39 -13.07
CA LEU A 322 2.43 15.41 -12.04
C LEU A 322 2.69 16.78 -12.66
N VAL A 323 3.45 16.86 -13.75
CA VAL A 323 3.74 18.12 -14.47
C VAL A 323 2.51 18.62 -15.23
N PHE A 324 1.78 17.73 -15.90
CA PHE A 324 0.61 18.10 -16.70
C PHE A 324 -0.61 18.46 -15.83
N SER A 325 -0.87 17.69 -14.78
CA SER A 325 -2.01 17.87 -13.88
C SER A 325 -1.65 17.45 -12.44
N PRO A 326 -1.06 18.35 -11.65
CA PRO A 326 -0.69 18.05 -10.27
C PRO A 326 -1.91 17.73 -9.39
N PHE A 327 -3.08 18.30 -9.71
CA PHE A 327 -4.32 18.03 -9.00
C PHE A 327 -4.83 16.60 -9.23
N LEU A 328 -4.78 16.09 -10.46
CA LEU A 328 -5.18 14.70 -10.74
C LEU A 328 -4.20 13.71 -10.12
N PHE A 329 -2.90 14.01 -10.17
CA PHE A 329 -1.90 13.20 -9.49
C PHE A 329 -2.17 13.13 -7.97
N LEU A 330 -2.36 14.28 -7.33
CA LEU A 330 -2.61 14.36 -5.90
C LEU A 330 -3.95 13.69 -5.52
N ALA A 331 -5.00 13.90 -6.32
CA ALA A 331 -6.26 13.21 -6.14
C ALA A 331 -6.10 11.69 -6.26
N GLY A 332 -5.30 11.19 -7.21
CA GLY A 332 -5.01 9.76 -7.33
C GLY A 332 -4.29 9.20 -6.11
N VAL A 333 -3.22 9.86 -5.65
CA VAL A 333 -2.45 9.44 -4.46
C VAL A 333 -3.31 9.45 -3.20
N LEU A 334 -4.21 10.43 -3.04
CA LEU A 334 -5.05 10.55 -1.85
C LEU A 334 -6.30 9.66 -1.90
N LEU A 335 -6.99 9.58 -3.05
CA LEU A 335 -8.29 8.93 -3.18
C LEU A 335 -8.17 7.44 -3.50
N ALA A 336 -7.10 6.98 -4.16
CA ALA A 336 -6.98 5.56 -4.51
C ALA A 336 -6.92 4.64 -3.27
N PRO A 337 -6.14 4.95 -2.21
CA PRO A 337 -6.18 4.16 -0.97
C PRO A 337 -7.55 4.21 -0.30
N LEU A 338 -8.24 5.36 -0.35
CA LEU A 338 -9.57 5.52 0.23
C LEU A 338 -10.60 4.63 -0.50
N ALA A 339 -10.53 4.58 -1.83
CA ALA A 339 -11.38 3.71 -2.64
C ALA A 339 -11.17 2.22 -2.30
N VAL A 340 -9.94 1.81 -2.03
CA VAL A 340 -9.63 0.45 -1.54
C VAL A 340 -10.27 0.21 -0.17
N LEU A 341 -10.13 1.14 0.77
CA LEU A 341 -10.73 0.99 2.10
C LEU A 341 -12.27 0.90 2.02
N VAL A 342 -12.89 1.68 1.12
CA VAL A 342 -14.31 1.56 0.82
C VAL A 342 -14.64 0.19 0.24
N ALA A 343 -13.86 -0.31 -0.72
CA ALA A 343 -14.07 -1.63 -1.31
C ALA A 343 -13.95 -2.77 -0.27
N VAL A 344 -12.96 -2.71 0.62
CA VAL A 344 -12.80 -3.65 1.74
C VAL A 344 -13.97 -3.53 2.71
N GLY A 345 -14.42 -2.31 3.02
CA GLY A 345 -15.61 -2.08 3.86
C GLY A 345 -16.89 -2.66 3.24
N VAL A 346 -17.08 -2.51 1.92
CA VAL A 346 -18.20 -3.13 1.20
C VAL A 346 -18.09 -4.66 1.23
N ALA A 347 -16.89 -5.22 1.05
CA ALA A 347 -16.66 -6.66 1.17
C ALA A 347 -16.99 -7.18 2.58
N LEU A 348 -16.57 -6.47 3.62
CA LEU A 348 -16.91 -6.80 5.02
C LEU A 348 -18.42 -6.79 5.25
N VAL A 349 -19.13 -5.77 4.76
CA VAL A 349 -20.60 -5.71 4.83
C VAL A 349 -21.23 -6.89 4.10
N ALA A 350 -20.72 -7.24 2.91
CA ALA A 350 -21.22 -8.37 2.13
C ALA A 350 -21.05 -9.72 2.86
N VAL A 351 -19.92 -9.94 3.53
CA VAL A 351 -19.69 -11.13 4.37
C VAL A 351 -20.65 -11.14 5.56
N ARG A 352 -20.84 -10.01 6.24
CA ARG A 352 -21.72 -9.90 7.42
C ARG A 352 -23.21 -10.07 7.14
N ILE A 353 -23.66 -9.82 5.91
CA ILE A 353 -25.06 -10.07 5.50
C ILE A 353 -25.24 -11.47 4.87
N ASP A 354 -24.24 -12.35 5.02
CA ASP A 354 -24.20 -13.70 4.46
C ASP A 354 -24.37 -13.73 2.92
N LEU A 355 -24.00 -12.64 2.22
CA LEU A 355 -23.98 -12.64 0.75
C LEU A 355 -22.91 -13.62 0.24
N PHE A 356 -21.82 -13.73 0.99
CA PHE A 356 -20.80 -14.75 0.79
C PHE A 356 -20.87 -15.78 1.93
N PRO A 357 -20.72 -17.07 1.62
CA PRO A 357 -20.64 -18.10 2.65
C PRO A 357 -19.40 -17.85 3.52
N GLY A 358 -19.59 -17.68 4.83
CA GLY A 358 -18.54 -17.25 5.75
C GLY A 358 -17.26 -18.10 5.72
N ARG A 359 -17.37 -19.41 5.47
CA ARG A 359 -16.21 -20.32 5.39
C ARG A 359 -15.60 -20.45 3.99
N ALA A 360 -16.30 -19.98 2.95
CA ALA A 360 -15.90 -20.17 1.56
C ALA A 360 -15.70 -18.83 0.82
N GLY A 361 -15.42 -17.75 1.56
CA GLY A 361 -15.28 -16.40 1.00
C GLY A 361 -14.27 -16.31 -0.14
N GLY A 362 -13.08 -16.91 0.03
CA GLY A 362 -12.04 -16.93 -1.01
C GLY A 362 -12.47 -17.63 -2.31
N PRO A 363 -12.87 -18.92 -2.27
CA PRO A 363 -13.41 -19.62 -3.45
C PRO A 363 -14.67 -18.97 -4.05
N ALA A 364 -15.56 -18.42 -3.22
CA ALA A 364 -16.74 -17.68 -3.70
C ALA A 364 -16.35 -16.47 -4.52
N LEU A 365 -15.42 -15.66 -4.01
CA LEU A 365 -14.93 -14.45 -4.66
C LEU A 365 -14.15 -14.79 -5.93
N ALA A 366 -13.39 -15.90 -5.91
CA ALA A 366 -12.69 -16.41 -7.08
C ALA A 366 -13.66 -16.80 -8.21
N ALA A 367 -14.70 -17.58 -7.88
CA ALA A 367 -15.74 -17.99 -8.82
C ALA A 367 -16.56 -16.80 -9.34
N ALA A 368 -16.97 -15.88 -8.46
CA ALA A 368 -17.69 -14.67 -8.84
C ALA A 368 -16.86 -13.80 -9.81
N GLY A 369 -15.56 -13.68 -9.56
CA GLY A 369 -14.63 -13.01 -10.46
C GLY A 369 -14.60 -13.64 -11.85
N LEU A 370 -14.54 -14.98 -11.95
CA LEU A 370 -14.59 -15.67 -13.24
C LEU A 370 -15.93 -15.51 -13.97
N VAL A 371 -17.06 -15.43 -13.24
CA VAL A 371 -18.37 -15.12 -13.85
C VAL A 371 -18.38 -13.71 -14.44
N LEU A 372 -17.89 -12.70 -13.70
CA LEU A 372 -17.75 -11.33 -14.22
C LEU A 372 -16.81 -11.29 -15.44
N ALA A 373 -15.71 -12.05 -15.38
CA ALA A 373 -14.78 -12.17 -16.48
C ALA A 373 -15.44 -12.77 -17.72
N ALA A 374 -16.29 -13.79 -17.56
CA ALA A 374 -17.06 -14.39 -18.67
C ALA A 374 -18.03 -13.38 -19.31
N VAL A 375 -18.75 -12.59 -18.50
CA VAL A 375 -19.62 -11.51 -18.98
C VAL A 375 -18.82 -10.46 -19.77
N GLY A 376 -17.66 -10.07 -19.24
CA GLY A 376 -16.73 -9.18 -19.91
C GLY A 376 -16.22 -9.75 -21.24
N ALA A 377 -15.84 -11.04 -21.25
CA ALA A 377 -15.33 -11.73 -22.43
C ALA A 377 -16.39 -11.80 -23.54
N ASP A 378 -17.64 -12.13 -23.19
CA ASP A 378 -18.76 -12.14 -24.13
C ASP A 378 -19.03 -10.74 -24.71
N SER A 379 -19.10 -9.72 -23.85
CA SER A 379 -19.35 -8.34 -24.29
C SER A 379 -18.25 -7.76 -25.19
N MET A 380 -17.04 -8.31 -25.13
CA MET A 380 -15.93 -7.97 -26.03
C MET A 380 -15.91 -8.81 -27.32
N GLY A 381 -16.84 -9.74 -27.48
CA GLY A 381 -16.89 -10.64 -28.64
C GLY A 381 -15.74 -11.65 -28.68
N LEU A 382 -15.19 -12.04 -27.52
CA LEU A 382 -14.18 -13.08 -27.46
C LEU A 382 -14.74 -14.43 -27.93
N PRO A 383 -13.89 -15.38 -28.36
CA PRO A 383 -14.34 -16.68 -28.86
C PRO A 383 -15.27 -17.38 -27.86
N ALA A 384 -16.46 -17.80 -28.31
CA ALA A 384 -17.45 -18.48 -27.48
C ALA A 384 -16.90 -19.65 -26.63
N PRO A 385 -15.97 -20.50 -27.13
CA PRO A 385 -15.36 -21.54 -26.29
C PRO A 385 -14.66 -21.00 -25.04
N LEU A 386 -14.02 -19.83 -25.14
CA LEU A 386 -13.33 -19.19 -24.02
C LEU A 386 -14.31 -18.63 -22.98
N VAL A 387 -15.43 -18.06 -23.44
CA VAL A 387 -16.54 -17.60 -22.58
C VAL A 387 -17.14 -18.78 -21.81
N PHE A 388 -17.43 -19.89 -22.50
CA PHE A 388 -17.92 -21.10 -21.85
C PHE A 388 -16.89 -21.70 -20.90
N ALA A 389 -15.60 -21.69 -21.26
CA ALA A 389 -14.53 -22.17 -20.40
C ALA A 389 -14.37 -21.33 -19.13
N THR A 390 -14.60 -20.01 -19.20
CA THR A 390 -14.58 -19.14 -18.01
C THR A 390 -15.75 -19.39 -17.08
N VAL A 391 -16.96 -19.59 -17.61
CA VAL A 391 -18.13 -20.00 -16.81
C VAL A 391 -17.93 -21.38 -16.17
N ALA A 392 -17.50 -22.36 -16.95
CA ALA A 392 -17.20 -23.70 -16.42
C ALA A 392 -16.07 -23.66 -15.39
N GLY A 393 -15.05 -22.83 -15.61
CA GLY A 393 -13.99 -22.57 -14.63
C GLY A 393 -14.52 -22.00 -13.32
N ALA A 394 -15.48 -21.08 -13.36
CA ALA A 394 -16.12 -20.56 -12.16
C ALA A 394 -16.80 -21.67 -11.34
N LEU A 395 -17.50 -22.59 -12.01
CA LEU A 395 -18.14 -23.74 -11.35
C LEU A 395 -17.10 -24.69 -10.74
N VAL A 396 -16.04 -25.01 -11.49
CA VAL A 396 -14.94 -25.87 -10.99
C VAL A 396 -14.26 -25.24 -9.78
N VAL A 397 -14.00 -23.94 -9.81
CA VAL A 397 -13.38 -23.21 -8.69
C VAL A 397 -14.27 -23.23 -7.46
N TRP A 398 -15.57 -22.99 -7.64
CA TRP A 398 -16.55 -23.06 -6.56
C TRP A 398 -16.64 -24.47 -5.97
N ASP A 399 -16.82 -25.48 -6.82
CA ASP A 399 -17.01 -26.89 -6.44
C ASP A 399 -15.77 -27.43 -5.72
N ALA A 400 -14.60 -27.39 -6.36
CA ALA A 400 -13.35 -27.87 -5.77
C ALA A 400 -12.98 -27.12 -4.49
N GLY A 401 -13.19 -25.79 -4.46
CA GLY A 401 -12.94 -24.98 -3.28
C GLY A 401 -13.85 -25.37 -2.10
N SER A 402 -15.16 -25.49 -2.35
CA SER A 402 -16.14 -25.89 -1.33
C SER A 402 -15.93 -27.33 -0.84
N PHE A 403 -15.58 -28.25 -1.73
CA PHE A 403 -15.24 -29.63 -1.40
C PHE A 403 -13.99 -29.70 -0.52
N GLY A 404 -12.94 -28.96 -0.88
CA GLY A 404 -11.71 -28.87 -0.08
C GLY A 404 -11.97 -28.34 1.33
N LEU A 405 -12.86 -27.35 1.47
CA LEU A 405 -13.29 -26.82 2.77
C LEU A 405 -14.10 -27.85 3.57
N GLY A 406 -15.03 -28.56 2.92
CA GLY A 406 -15.79 -29.63 3.54
C GLY A 406 -14.88 -30.73 4.11
N LEU A 407 -13.88 -31.15 3.34
CA LEU A 407 -12.88 -32.12 3.82
C LEU A 407 -12.08 -31.61 5.00
N THR A 408 -11.67 -30.34 4.99
CA THR A 408 -10.99 -29.73 6.13
C THR A 408 -11.89 -29.73 7.38
N ALA A 409 -13.16 -29.34 7.22
CA ALA A 409 -14.11 -29.25 8.32
C ALA A 409 -14.48 -30.62 8.92
N GLU A 410 -14.65 -31.65 8.08
CA GLU A 410 -15.09 -32.98 8.53
C GLU A 410 -13.94 -33.86 9.04
N LEU A 411 -12.76 -33.78 8.40
CA LEU A 411 -11.66 -34.71 8.66
C LEU A 411 -10.48 -34.06 9.38
N GLY A 412 -10.51 -32.74 9.60
CA GLY A 412 -9.37 -31.96 10.06
C GLY A 412 -8.21 -32.02 9.05
N HIS A 413 -6.97 -31.72 9.47
CA HIS A 413 -5.80 -31.65 8.58
C HIS A 413 -4.98 -32.94 8.48
N ARG A 414 -5.17 -33.89 9.40
CA ARG A 414 -4.27 -35.06 9.57
C ARG A 414 -4.38 -36.19 8.54
N PRO A 415 -5.57 -36.60 8.05
CA PRO A 415 -5.62 -37.70 7.09
C PRO A 415 -5.18 -37.24 5.70
N GLU A 416 -4.47 -38.11 4.98
CA GLU A 416 -4.06 -37.89 3.59
C GLU A 416 -5.29 -37.98 2.66
N THR A 417 -5.87 -36.83 2.32
CA THR A 417 -7.04 -36.73 1.41
C THR A 417 -6.68 -36.50 -0.04
N ARG A 418 -5.40 -36.34 -0.37
CA ARG A 418 -4.90 -35.95 -1.70
C ARG A 418 -5.48 -36.78 -2.85
N ARG A 419 -5.58 -38.10 -2.69
CA ARG A 419 -6.15 -38.97 -3.73
C ARG A 419 -7.62 -38.66 -3.97
N LEU A 420 -8.39 -38.52 -2.91
CA LEU A 420 -9.82 -38.19 -2.97
C LEU A 420 -10.03 -36.83 -3.62
N GLU A 421 -9.24 -35.82 -3.23
CA GLU A 421 -9.26 -34.48 -3.82
C GLU A 421 -8.93 -34.49 -5.32
N LEU A 422 -7.91 -35.25 -5.74
CA LEU A 422 -7.58 -35.40 -7.15
C LEU A 422 -8.69 -36.09 -7.92
N TYR A 423 -9.29 -37.15 -7.36
CA TYR A 423 -10.41 -37.82 -8.02
C TYR A 423 -11.58 -36.87 -8.23
N HIS A 424 -12.01 -36.18 -7.16
CA HIS A 424 -13.09 -35.20 -7.25
C HIS A 424 -12.76 -34.07 -8.25
N GLY A 425 -11.55 -33.52 -8.16
CA GLY A 425 -11.07 -32.48 -9.07
C GLY A 425 -11.04 -32.91 -10.54
N VAL A 426 -10.56 -34.11 -10.85
CA VAL A 426 -10.58 -34.66 -12.22
C VAL A 426 -12.00 -34.80 -12.74
N PHE A 427 -12.95 -35.25 -11.91
CA PHE A 427 -14.36 -35.31 -12.30
C PHE A 427 -14.95 -33.92 -12.51
N ALA A 428 -14.72 -32.97 -11.61
CA ALA A 428 -15.20 -31.60 -11.73
C ALA A 428 -14.68 -30.93 -13.01
N VAL A 429 -13.38 -31.01 -13.27
CA VAL A 429 -12.75 -30.50 -14.50
C VAL A 429 -13.26 -31.23 -15.74
N GLY A 430 -13.42 -32.56 -15.67
CA GLY A 430 -13.92 -33.37 -16.77
C GLY A 430 -15.36 -33.02 -17.15
N ILE A 431 -16.25 -32.84 -16.18
CA ILE A 431 -17.62 -32.36 -16.37
C ILE A 431 -17.62 -30.95 -16.97
N GLY A 432 -16.78 -30.05 -16.45
CA GLY A 432 -16.59 -28.72 -17.01
C GLY A 432 -16.15 -28.76 -18.48
N ALA A 433 -15.15 -29.58 -18.83
CA ALA A 433 -14.69 -29.74 -20.20
C ALA A 433 -15.79 -30.28 -21.13
N ALA A 434 -16.56 -31.28 -20.68
CA ALA A 434 -17.70 -31.80 -21.42
C ALA A 434 -18.78 -30.73 -21.64
N ALA A 435 -19.08 -29.92 -20.62
CA ALA A 435 -20.02 -28.81 -20.71
C ALA A 435 -19.56 -27.74 -21.73
N VAL A 436 -18.27 -27.39 -21.72
CA VAL A 436 -17.67 -26.45 -22.69
C VAL A 436 -17.77 -26.99 -24.12
N LEU A 437 -17.43 -28.26 -24.34
CA LEU A 437 -17.54 -28.90 -25.65
C LEU A 437 -19.00 -28.95 -26.14
N GLY A 438 -19.93 -29.34 -25.28
CA GLY A 438 -21.36 -29.38 -25.59
C GLY A 438 -21.92 -28.00 -25.92
N ALA A 439 -21.63 -26.99 -25.09
CA ALA A 439 -22.05 -25.61 -25.32
C ALA A 439 -21.45 -25.03 -26.60
N THR A 440 -20.18 -25.34 -26.90
CA THR A 440 -19.50 -24.93 -28.13
C THR A 440 -20.13 -25.58 -29.36
N ALA A 441 -20.43 -26.88 -29.31
CA ALA A 441 -21.09 -27.58 -30.40
C ALA A 441 -22.50 -27.04 -30.67
N LEU A 442 -23.28 -26.80 -29.61
CA LEU A 442 -24.60 -26.17 -29.70
C LEU A 442 -24.51 -24.76 -30.28
N TYR A 443 -23.51 -23.97 -29.86
CA TYR A 443 -23.26 -22.64 -30.41
C TYR A 443 -22.93 -22.71 -31.91
N ALA A 444 -22.08 -23.65 -32.35
CA ALA A 444 -21.76 -23.83 -33.76
C ALA A 444 -23.01 -24.19 -34.59
N VAL A 445 -23.82 -25.16 -34.14
CA VAL A 445 -25.08 -25.55 -34.80
C VAL A 445 -26.09 -24.39 -34.84
N ARG A 446 -26.13 -23.55 -33.80
CA ARG A 446 -26.95 -22.34 -33.79
C ARG A 446 -26.48 -21.32 -34.83
N THR A 447 -25.19 -21.07 -34.93
CA THR A 447 -24.66 -20.07 -35.88
C THR A 447 -24.94 -20.44 -37.34
N THR A 448 -25.06 -21.74 -37.65
CA THR A 448 -25.44 -22.20 -39.00
C THR A 448 -26.94 -22.13 -39.28
N THR A 449 -27.79 -21.96 -38.27
CA THR A 449 -29.26 -21.94 -38.38
C THR A 449 -29.89 -20.53 -38.29
N GLY A 450 -29.07 -19.47 -38.09
CA GLY A 450 -29.50 -18.07 -38.27
C GLY A 450 -30.28 -17.43 -37.10
N GLY A 451 -30.27 -18.00 -35.90
CA GLY A 451 -31.02 -17.48 -34.74
C GLY A 451 -30.34 -16.34 -33.96
N GLY A 452 -31.09 -15.27 -33.63
CA GLY A 452 -30.60 -14.05 -32.95
C GLY A 452 -30.04 -14.22 -31.53
N HIS A 453 -29.18 -13.28 -31.11
CA HIS A 453 -28.08 -13.47 -30.15
C HIS A 453 -28.41 -13.57 -28.65
N THR A 454 -29.42 -12.89 -28.12
CA THR A 454 -29.51 -12.57 -26.69
C THR A 454 -30.15 -13.64 -25.80
N LEU A 455 -31.34 -14.16 -26.15
CA LEU A 455 -32.11 -15.04 -25.26
C LEU A 455 -31.43 -16.38 -24.92
N ALA A 456 -30.64 -16.93 -25.83
CA ALA A 456 -29.99 -18.23 -25.64
C ALA A 456 -28.79 -18.17 -24.69
N MET A 457 -28.04 -17.06 -24.67
CA MET A 457 -26.93 -16.87 -23.72
C MET A 457 -27.46 -16.52 -22.33
N THR A 458 -28.52 -15.72 -22.24
CA THR A 458 -29.21 -15.51 -20.96
C THR A 458 -29.79 -16.81 -20.44
N ALA A 459 -30.40 -17.65 -21.29
CA ALA A 459 -30.92 -18.97 -20.89
C ALA A 459 -29.81 -19.97 -20.54
N ALA A 460 -28.64 -19.91 -21.19
CA ALA A 460 -27.49 -20.74 -20.83
C ALA A 460 -26.90 -20.31 -19.47
N VAL A 461 -26.71 -19.01 -19.23
CA VAL A 461 -26.25 -18.48 -17.94
C VAL A 461 -27.26 -18.77 -16.84
N VAL A 462 -28.55 -18.48 -17.06
CA VAL A 462 -29.63 -18.77 -16.10
C VAL A 462 -29.79 -20.27 -15.88
N GLY A 463 -29.72 -21.08 -16.93
CA GLY A 463 -29.79 -22.54 -16.82
C GLY A 463 -28.61 -23.13 -16.06
N THR A 464 -27.41 -22.60 -16.25
CA THR A 464 -26.21 -23.01 -15.51
C THR A 464 -26.26 -22.57 -14.05
N LEU A 465 -26.78 -21.37 -13.77
CA LEU A 465 -27.02 -20.88 -12.40
C LEU A 465 -28.13 -21.68 -11.70
N LEU A 466 -29.20 -22.05 -12.41
CA LEU A 466 -30.28 -22.89 -11.87
C LEU A 466 -29.81 -24.32 -11.61
N LEU A 467 -29.01 -24.91 -12.50
CA LEU A 467 -28.37 -26.20 -12.26
C LEU A 467 -27.41 -26.14 -11.06
N GLY A 468 -26.62 -25.08 -10.95
CA GLY A 468 -25.76 -24.84 -9.79
C GLY A 468 -26.54 -24.66 -8.48
N ALA A 469 -27.70 -24.00 -8.53
CA ALA A 469 -28.57 -23.82 -7.37
C ALA A 469 -29.28 -25.13 -6.97
N LEU A 470 -29.71 -25.94 -7.93
CA LEU A 470 -30.34 -27.25 -7.69
C LEU A 470 -29.35 -28.32 -7.22
N LEU A 471 -28.08 -28.20 -7.59
CA LEU A 471 -27.01 -29.09 -7.11
C LEU A 471 -26.52 -28.73 -5.70
N ARG A 472 -26.94 -27.59 -5.14
CA ARG A 472 -26.54 -27.15 -3.79
C ARG A 472 -27.29 -27.83 -2.63
N GLY A 473 -28.34 -28.62 -2.90
CA GLY A 473 -29.06 -29.39 -1.87
C GLY A 473 -29.84 -28.51 -0.90
#